data_AF-A0A327KFC1-F1
#
_entry.id   AF-A0A327KFC1-F1
#
_cell.length_a   1.000
_cell.length_b   1.000
_cell.length_c   1.000
_cell.angle_alpha   90.00
_cell.angle_beta   90.00
_cell.angle_gamma   90.00
#
_symmetry.space_group_name_H-M   'P 1'
#
loop_
_entity.id
_entity.type
_entity.pdbx_description
1 polymer ?
#
loop_
_entity_poly.entity_id
_entity_poly.type
_entity_poly.pdbx_seq_one_letter_code
_entity_poly.pdbx_strand_id
1 'polypeptide(L)'
;MFLDRLDTLFGAAMVARSRVVRGASEDWTFDAVVERAGRLALFELVPPHAVAVGSAVTKFLDIRDLGDNEPGRIAVLGDKAATPHLAVL
;
A
#
# COMPACT_ATOMS: atom_id res chain seq x y z
N MET A 1 8.48 0.66 14.37
CA MET A 1 7.78 1.30 13.23
C MET A 1 7.05 0.21 12.43
N PHE A 2 6.09 0.52 11.54
CA PHE A 2 5.33 -0.55 10.85
C PHE A 2 6.24 -1.44 9.96
N LEU A 3 7.27 -0.84 9.36
CA LEU A 3 8.27 -1.55 8.55
C LEU A 3 8.98 -2.64 9.36
N ASP A 4 9.38 -2.36 10.60
CA ASP A 4 10.04 -3.36 11.47
C ASP A 4 9.11 -4.54 11.79
N ARG A 5 7.79 -4.29 11.86
CA ARG A 5 6.80 -5.36 12.01
C ARG A 5 6.71 -6.22 10.76
N LEU A 6 6.77 -5.62 9.56
CA LEU A 6 6.82 -6.39 8.31
C LEU A 6 8.08 -7.25 8.25
N ASP A 7 9.24 -6.68 8.59
CA ASP A 7 10.50 -7.43 8.62
C ASP A 7 10.45 -8.61 9.59
N THR A 8 9.82 -8.42 10.76
CA THR A 8 9.67 -9.49 11.77
C THR A 8 8.74 -10.61 11.27
N LEU A 9 7.65 -10.26 10.57
CA LEU A 9 6.63 -11.22 10.13
C LEU A 9 7.00 -11.98 8.85
N PHE A 10 7.68 -11.32 7.92
CA PHE A 10 7.96 -11.86 6.58
C PHE A 10 9.45 -12.15 6.36
N GLY A 11 10.33 -11.65 7.22
CA GLY A 11 11.76 -11.64 7.03
C GLY A 11 12.20 -10.48 6.15
N ALA A 12 13.24 -9.76 6.56
CA ALA A 12 13.73 -8.56 5.85
C ALA A 12 14.08 -8.79 4.37
N ALA A 13 14.49 -10.01 3.99
CA ALA A 13 14.79 -10.34 2.59
C ALA A 13 13.56 -10.29 1.66
N MET A 14 12.36 -10.42 2.21
CA MET A 14 11.09 -10.44 1.45
C MET A 14 10.38 -9.08 1.47
N VAL A 15 10.91 -8.09 2.19
CA VAL A 15 10.33 -6.76 2.35
C VAL A 15 11.17 -5.75 1.57
N ALA A 16 10.64 -5.26 0.46
CA ALA A 16 11.25 -4.15 -0.27
C ALA A 16 10.66 -2.83 0.24
N ARG A 17 11.50 -1.92 0.74
CA ARG A 17 11.09 -0.60 1.21
C ARG A 17 11.10 0.42 0.07
N SER A 18 10.16 1.36 0.05
CA SER A 18 10.08 2.47 -0.92
C SER A 18 10.21 2.01 -2.38
N ARG A 19 9.42 1.01 -2.77
CA ARG A 19 9.51 0.38 -4.10
C ARG A 19 8.52 1.02 -5.07
N VAL A 20 9.01 1.33 -6.27
CA VAL A 20 8.16 1.76 -7.39
C VAL A 20 7.48 0.56 -8.04
N VAL A 21 6.18 0.68 -8.30
CA VAL A 21 5.34 -0.32 -8.94
C VAL A 21 4.52 0.36 -10.05
N ARG A 22 4.52 -0.24 -11.24
CA ARG A 22 3.71 0.22 -12.37
C ARG A 22 2.25 -0.14 -12.14
N GLY A 23 1.37 0.86 -12.07
CA GLY A 23 -0.08 0.69 -12.13
C GLY A 23 -0.61 0.72 -13.56
N ALA A 24 -1.93 0.70 -13.70
CA ALA A 24 -2.56 0.70 -15.01
C ALA A 24 -2.27 2.01 -15.78
N SER A 25 -2.21 3.15 -15.09
CA SER A 25 -1.98 4.47 -15.69
C SER A 25 -0.60 5.06 -15.41
N GLU A 26 -0.07 4.93 -14.18
CA GLU A 26 1.20 5.57 -13.79
C GLU A 26 2.09 4.73 -12.86
N ASP A 27 3.27 5.26 -12.55
CA ASP A 27 4.22 4.61 -11.64
C ASP A 27 4.01 5.12 -10.22
N TRP A 28 3.87 4.19 -9.27
CA TRP A 28 3.55 4.51 -7.88
C TRP A 28 4.64 4.02 -6.93
N THR A 29 5.11 4.87 -6.02
CA THR A 29 6.06 4.48 -4.97
C THR A 29 5.31 4.04 -3.73
N PHE A 30 5.43 2.78 -3.30
CA PHE A 30 4.84 2.26 -2.05
C PHE A 30 5.86 2.20 -0.93
N ASP A 31 5.43 2.48 0.31
CA ASP A 31 6.32 2.45 1.48
C ASP A 31 6.93 1.06 1.71
N ALA A 32 6.16 0.01 1.47
CA ALA A 32 6.68 -1.36 1.45
C ALA A 32 5.97 -2.25 0.44
N VAL A 33 6.72 -3.22 -0.06
CA VAL A 33 6.23 -4.27 -0.95
C VAL A 33 6.74 -5.60 -0.42
N VAL A 34 5.81 -6.54 -0.23
CA VAL A 34 6.10 -7.90 0.23
C VAL A 34 5.79 -8.88 -0.89
N GLU A 35 6.74 -9.75 -1.20
CA GLU A 35 6.55 -10.83 -2.16
C GLU A 35 6.66 -12.17 -1.44
N ARG A 36 5.62 -13.01 -1.54
CA ARG A 36 5.64 -14.34 -0.92
C ARG A 36 4.85 -15.33 -1.76
N ALA A 37 5.47 -16.46 -2.07
CA ALA A 37 4.85 -17.55 -2.85
C ALA A 37 4.23 -17.05 -4.18
N GLY A 38 4.94 -16.17 -4.88
CA GLY A 38 4.48 -15.60 -6.16
C GLY A 38 3.35 -14.59 -6.06
N ARG A 39 2.95 -14.20 -4.84
CA ARG A 39 1.94 -13.15 -4.60
C ARG A 39 2.63 -11.89 -4.08
N LEU A 40 2.25 -10.76 -4.66
CA LEU A 40 2.75 -9.44 -4.28
C LEU A 40 1.70 -8.71 -3.44
N ALA A 41 2.14 -8.06 -2.37
CA ALA A 41 1.33 -7.22 -1.51
C ALA A 41 2.00 -5.86 -1.34
N LEU A 42 1.23 -4.80 -1.57
CA LEU A 42 1.64 -3.40 -1.53
C LEU A 42 1.12 -2.76 -0.26
N PHE A 43 2.01 -2.12 0.50
CA PHE A 43 1.70 -1.46 1.76
C PHE A 43 1.94 0.03 1.64
N GLU A 44 0.95 0.80 2.09
CA GLU A 44 1.02 2.26 2.16
C GLU A 44 0.73 2.73 3.57
N LEU A 45 1.63 3.53 4.15
CA LEU A 45 1.37 4.24 5.38
C LEU A 45 0.50 5.46 5.08
N VAL A 46 -0.64 5.56 5.76
CA VAL A 46 -1.61 6.63 5.56
C VAL A 46 -1.65 7.52 6.80
N PRO A 47 -1.05 8.73 6.75
CA PRO A 47 -1.22 9.74 7.78
C PRO A 47 -2.69 10.16 7.97
N PRO A 48 -3.08 10.65 9.16
CA PRO A 48 -4.49 10.91 9.50
C PRO A 48 -5.00 12.24 8.93
N HIS A 49 -4.99 12.40 7.60
CA HIS A 49 -5.60 13.56 6.93
C HIS A 49 -6.18 13.18 5.56
N ALA A 50 -7.22 13.91 5.13
CA ALA A 50 -8.04 13.54 3.97
C ALA A 50 -7.24 13.41 2.67
N VAL A 51 -6.24 14.27 2.46
CA VAL A 51 -5.37 14.22 1.28
C VAL A 51 -4.59 12.91 1.19
N ALA A 52 -4.09 12.37 2.32
CA ALA A 52 -3.36 11.11 2.32
C ALA A 52 -4.29 9.93 2.01
N VAL A 53 -5.49 9.94 2.58
CA VAL A 53 -6.52 8.93 2.27
C VAL A 53 -6.86 8.95 0.78
N GLY A 54 -7.11 10.14 0.22
CA GLY A 54 -7.38 10.31 -1.21
C GLY A 54 -6.25 9.79 -2.09
N SER A 55 -5.00 10.15 -1.78
CA SER A 55 -3.82 9.68 -2.51
C SER A 55 -3.68 8.15 -2.48
N ALA A 56 -3.84 7.53 -1.31
CA ALA A 56 -3.80 6.08 -1.17
C ALA A 56 -4.93 5.39 -1.95
N VAL A 57 -6.15 5.94 -1.92
CA VAL A 57 -7.29 5.43 -2.69
C VAL A 57 -7.01 5.51 -4.19
N THR A 58 -6.56 6.65 -4.72
CA THR A 58 -6.24 6.81 -6.15
C THR A 58 -5.21 5.78 -6.60
N LYS A 59 -4.11 5.65 -5.86
CA LYS A 59 -3.07 4.66 -6.10
C LYS A 59 -3.61 3.23 -6.10
N PHE A 60 -4.44 2.90 -5.12
CA PHE A 60 -5.00 1.56 -4.98
C PHE A 60 -6.01 1.23 -6.09
N LEU A 61 -6.79 2.21 -6.56
CA LEU A 61 -7.69 2.03 -7.69
C LEU A 61 -6.90 1.80 -8.98
N ASP A 62 -5.81 2.55 -9.20
CA ASP A 62 -4.96 2.36 -10.38
C ASP A 62 -4.26 0.99 -10.41
N ILE A 63 -3.81 0.50 -9.24
CA ILE A 63 -3.32 -0.87 -9.12
C ILE A 63 -4.44 -1.90 -9.34
N ARG A 64 -5.66 -1.60 -8.89
CA ARG A 64 -6.78 -2.52 -9.04
C ARG A 64 -7.15 -2.75 -10.51
N ASP A 65 -7.01 -1.70 -11.30
CA ASP A 65 -7.34 -1.74 -12.72
C ASP A 65 -6.33 -2.57 -13.55
N LEU A 66 -5.31 -3.17 -12.92
CA LEU A 66 -4.46 -4.22 -13.51
C LEU A 66 -5.19 -5.56 -13.73
N GLY A 67 -6.39 -5.75 -13.16
CA GLY A 67 -7.25 -6.91 -13.40
C GLY A 67 -6.83 -8.16 -12.62
N ASP A 68 -6.95 -9.34 -13.24
CA ASP A 68 -6.87 -10.65 -12.54
C ASP A 68 -5.54 -10.92 -11.80
N ASN A 69 -4.48 -10.19 -12.14
CA ASN A 69 -3.16 -10.31 -11.51
C ASN A 69 -2.84 -9.15 -10.56
N GLU A 70 -3.84 -8.41 -10.12
CA GLU A 70 -3.64 -7.30 -9.20
C GLU A 70 -2.96 -7.75 -7.89
N PRO A 71 -1.93 -7.03 -7.43
CA PRO A 71 -1.33 -7.32 -6.14
C PRO A 71 -2.28 -6.89 -5.01
N GLY A 72 -2.13 -7.52 -3.84
CA GLY A 72 -2.86 -7.11 -2.64
C GLY A 72 -2.52 -5.67 -2.26
N ARG A 73 -3.50 -4.90 -1.79
CA ARG A 73 -3.34 -3.47 -1.43
C ARG A 73 -3.73 -3.27 0.03
N ILE A 74 -2.79 -2.79 0.84
CA ILE A 74 -2.98 -2.67 2.28
C ILE A 74 -2.64 -1.25 2.73
N ALA A 75 -3.64 -0.52 3.21
CA ALA A 75 -3.43 0.74 3.90
C ALA A 75 -3.10 0.47 5.38
N VAL A 76 -2.00 1.04 5.86
CA VAL A 76 -1.59 1.04 7.25
C VAL A 76 -1.89 2.43 7.80
N LEU A 77 -2.93 2.55 8.61
CA LEU A 77 -3.31 3.85 9.18
C LEU A 77 -2.34 4.26 10.29
N GLY A 78 -1.82 5.48 10.23
CA GLY A 78 -0.96 6.03 11.28
C GLY A 78 -1.71 6.22 12.61
N ASP A 79 -2.95 6.70 12.53
CA ASP A 79 -3.88 6.80 13.67
C ASP A 79 -5.30 6.57 13.17
N LYS A 80 -5.85 5.38 13.45
CA LYS A 80 -7.20 5.00 13.00
C LYS A 80 -8.31 5.92 13.52
N ALA A 81 -8.18 6.46 14.73
CA ALA A 81 -9.22 7.30 15.32
C ALA A 81 -9.23 8.71 14.69
N ALA A 82 -8.06 9.19 14.27
CA ALA A 82 -7.90 10.49 13.63
C ALA A 82 -7.98 10.43 12.09
N THR A 83 -7.81 9.25 11.47
CA THR A 83 -7.93 9.11 10.02
C THR A 83 -9.38 9.38 9.58
N PRO A 84 -9.61 10.34 8.66
CA PRO A 84 -10.95 10.65 8.21
C PRO A 84 -11.54 9.52 7.36
N HIS A 85 -12.82 9.26 7.57
CA HIS A 85 -13.62 8.41 6.70
C HIS A 85 -14.10 9.22 5.51
N LEU A 86 -13.57 8.92 4.32
CA LEU A 86 -14.06 9.50 3.07
C LEU A 86 -15.08 8.54 2.46
N ALA A 87 -16.29 9.05 2.20
CA ALA A 87 -17.25 8.35 1.36
C ALA A 87 -16.77 8.47 -0.09
N VAL A 88 -16.20 7.39 -0.62
CA VAL A 88 -15.82 7.30 -2.03
C VAL A 88 -17.02 6.73 -2.79
N LEU A 89 -17.48 7.45 -3.82
CA LEU A 89 -18.64 7.11 -4.66
C LEU A 89 -18.38 5.90 -5.54
#